data_AF-A0A6I2IIB8-F1
#
_entry.id   AF-A0A6I2IIB8-F1
#
_cell.length_a   1.000
_cell.length_b   1.000
_cell.length_c   1.000
_cell.angle_alpha   90.00
_cell.angle_beta   90.00
_cell.angle_gamma   90.00
#
_symmetry.space_group_name_H-M   'P 1'
#
loop_
_entity.id
_entity.type
_entity.pdbx_description
1 polymer ?
#
loop_
_entity_poly.entity_id
_entity_poly.type
_entity_poly.pdbx_seq_one_letter_code
_entity_poly.pdbx_strand_id
1 'polypeptide(L)'
;MSNQSKIMLLSLILFTMAGCSMSRAVNKTLSPPVDTKWVNIKVKNPSQYTKPFPLEVRYISYECKKKRISGFDGSVITEPSYNVIGIPMQQESGDIWKAKVAMTGGGSCKWTLSAVNLGIEYIDATHLGKDLVPGTAVGVSLAFDNDASRNGQYTATEGDLNLSPKYYPYIRERKIAEKIKSLSLLGKENFLLYRVSKFNSVYFYPEVDEMKVIRYIEPAKKIDDVYSKIIYPDGSIAPERTLFPDFGKVDKMKIN
;
A
#
# COMPACT_ATOMS: atom_id res chain seq x y z
N MET A 1 -56.57 -3.70 -62.34
CA MET A 1 -56.21 -4.41 -61.09
C MET A 1 -54.77 -4.10 -60.79
N SER A 2 -54.54 -3.13 -59.90
CA SER A 2 -53.23 -2.48 -59.68
C SER A 2 -52.90 -2.49 -58.18
N ASN A 3 -51.74 -3.07 -57.87
CA ASN A 3 -50.90 -2.97 -56.67
C ASN A 3 -51.54 -2.53 -55.34
N GLN A 4 -51.80 -3.51 -54.46
CA GLN A 4 -51.83 -3.26 -53.02
C GLN A 4 -50.38 -3.16 -52.50
N SER A 5 -49.91 -1.93 -52.36
CA SER A 5 -48.71 -1.59 -51.60
C SER A 5 -48.95 -1.90 -50.12
N LYS A 6 -48.40 -3.00 -49.61
CA LYS A 6 -48.34 -3.28 -48.18
C LYS A 6 -47.21 -2.43 -47.59
N ILE A 7 -47.57 -1.27 -47.03
CA ILE A 7 -46.68 -0.46 -46.19
C ILE A 7 -46.44 -1.26 -44.91
N MET A 8 -45.33 -1.99 -44.86
CA MET A 8 -44.83 -2.60 -43.63
C MET A 8 -44.11 -1.49 -42.85
N LEU A 9 -44.80 -0.91 -41.87
CA LEU A 9 -44.22 0.06 -40.93
C LEU A 9 -43.16 -0.67 -40.08
N LEU A 10 -41.90 -0.60 -40.50
CA LEU A 10 -40.77 -1.05 -39.69
C LEU A 10 -40.48 0.05 -38.65
N SER A 11 -41.11 -0.03 -37.48
CA SER A 11 -40.79 0.81 -36.33
C SER A 11 -39.41 0.43 -35.81
N LEU A 12 -38.38 1.10 -36.34
CA LEU A 12 -37.02 1.06 -35.83
C LEU A 12 -37.02 1.74 -34.45
N ILE A 13 -37.19 0.96 -33.39
CA ILE A 13 -36.98 1.40 -32.02
C ILE A 13 -35.48 1.68 -31.89
N LEU A 14 -35.10 2.95 -32.01
CA LEU A 14 -33.80 3.42 -31.52
C LEU A 14 -33.79 3.25 -30.01
N PHE A 15 -33.28 2.12 -29.53
CA PHE A 15 -32.74 2.02 -28.18
C PHE A 15 -31.55 2.97 -28.10
N THR A 16 -31.82 4.23 -27.75
CA THR A 16 -30.77 5.10 -27.24
C THR A 16 -30.36 4.48 -25.90
N MET A 17 -29.24 3.76 -25.92
CA MET A 17 -28.50 3.53 -24.68
C MET A 17 -28.01 4.89 -24.22
N ALA A 18 -28.86 5.61 -23.47
CA ALA A 18 -28.41 6.62 -22.55
C ALA A 18 -27.65 5.86 -21.45
N GLY A 19 -26.42 5.46 -21.79
CA GLY A 19 -25.47 4.96 -20.83
C GLY A 19 -25.40 5.97 -19.70
N CYS A 20 -25.53 5.47 -18.47
CA CYS A 20 -25.42 6.23 -17.24
C CYS A 20 -24.38 7.33 -17.42
N SER A 21 -24.76 8.59 -17.18
CA SER A 21 -23.84 9.72 -17.31
C SER A 21 -22.60 9.44 -16.49
N MET A 22 -21.52 9.02 -17.17
CA MET A 22 -20.22 8.87 -16.56
C MET A 22 -19.81 10.27 -16.15
N SER A 23 -19.88 10.56 -14.85
CA SER A 23 -19.31 11.75 -14.24
C SER A 23 -17.97 12.05 -14.93
N ARG A 24 -17.85 13.23 -15.55
CA ARG A 24 -16.64 13.64 -16.28
C ARG A 24 -15.40 13.20 -15.50
N ALA A 25 -14.53 12.44 -16.15
CA ALA A 25 -13.31 11.96 -15.51
C ALA A 25 -12.52 13.17 -14.97
N VAL A 26 -12.19 13.14 -13.69
CA VAL A 26 -11.42 14.20 -13.03
C VAL A 26 -10.04 14.28 -13.66
N ASN A 27 -9.57 15.48 -14.00
CA ASN A 27 -8.24 15.68 -14.58
C ASN A 27 -7.15 15.34 -13.55
N LYS A 28 -6.37 14.28 -13.83
CA LYS A 28 -5.29 13.78 -12.96
C LYS A 28 -3.90 14.29 -13.34
N THR A 29 -3.78 15.18 -14.33
CA THR A 29 -2.48 15.74 -14.73
C THR A 29 -1.92 16.59 -13.59
N LEU A 30 -0.67 16.29 -13.22
CA LEU A 30 0.11 17.09 -12.30
C LEU A 30 0.93 18.10 -13.08
N SER A 31 1.02 19.31 -12.56
CA SER A 31 1.91 20.36 -13.08
C SER A 31 2.43 21.16 -11.88
N PRO A 32 3.38 20.57 -11.11
CA PRO A 32 3.96 21.24 -9.96
C PRO A 32 4.57 22.59 -10.37
N PRO A 33 4.35 23.67 -9.61
CA PRO A 33 4.97 24.95 -9.91
C PRO A 33 6.48 24.91 -9.64
N VAL A 34 7.24 25.81 -10.27
CA VAL A 34 8.72 25.82 -10.20
C VAL A 34 9.23 26.04 -8.76
N ASP A 35 8.50 26.81 -7.96
CA ASP A 35 8.78 27.12 -6.57
C ASP A 35 8.17 26.12 -5.58
N THR A 36 7.65 24.98 -6.06
CA THR A 36 7.08 23.94 -5.19
C THR A 36 8.11 23.42 -4.20
N LYS A 37 7.67 23.21 -2.96
CA LYS A 37 8.48 22.52 -1.96
C LYS A 37 8.54 21.03 -2.28
N TRP A 38 9.72 20.45 -2.16
CA TRP A 38 9.95 19.03 -2.41
C TRP A 38 10.18 18.28 -1.11
N VAL A 39 9.56 17.12 -1.00
CA VAL A 39 9.87 16.12 0.02
C VAL A 39 10.93 15.20 -0.52
N ASN A 40 12.10 15.18 0.11
CA ASN A 40 13.20 14.30 -0.24
C ASN A 40 13.09 13.00 0.56
N ILE A 41 13.04 11.86 -0.12
CA ILE A 41 12.89 10.57 0.53
C ILE A 41 14.12 9.73 0.21
N LYS A 42 14.74 9.18 1.25
CA LYS A 42 15.82 8.20 1.15
C LYS A 42 15.43 6.92 1.85
N VAL A 43 15.59 5.80 1.15
CA VAL A 43 15.41 4.46 1.70
C VAL A 43 16.73 3.70 1.58
N LYS A 44 17.20 3.11 2.68
CA LYS A 44 18.31 2.16 2.66
C LYS A 44 17.77 0.77 2.44
N ASN A 45 18.34 0.04 1.48
CA ASN A 45 18.01 -1.35 1.22
C ASN A 45 18.83 -2.26 2.16
N PRO A 46 18.22 -2.98 3.11
CA PRO A 46 18.98 -3.70 4.13
C PRO A 46 19.65 -4.99 3.63
N SER A 47 19.19 -5.54 2.51
CA SER A 47 19.63 -6.84 2.00
C SER A 47 19.61 -6.86 0.48
N GLN A 48 20.44 -7.70 -0.13
CA GLN A 48 20.39 -7.99 -1.57
C GLN A 48 19.09 -8.69 -1.99
N TYR A 49 18.40 -9.33 -1.05
CA TYR A 49 17.14 -10.04 -1.29
C TYR A 49 15.91 -9.14 -1.17
N THR A 50 16.09 -7.89 -0.74
CA THR A 50 15.02 -6.89 -0.63
C THR A 50 15.23 -5.74 -1.61
N LYS A 51 14.18 -4.94 -1.80
CA LYS A 51 14.26 -3.69 -2.53
C LYS A 51 13.22 -2.68 -2.03
N PRO A 52 13.51 -1.37 -2.10
CA PRO A 52 12.47 -0.36 -1.95
C PRO A 52 11.45 -0.42 -3.09
N PHE A 53 10.16 -0.45 -2.75
CA PHE A 53 9.10 -0.39 -3.75
C PHE A 53 8.89 1.08 -4.23
N PRO A 54 8.33 1.31 -5.43
CA PRO A 54 8.02 2.66 -5.91
C PRO A 54 7.14 3.42 -4.92
N LEU A 55 7.46 4.67 -4.60
CA LEU A 55 6.65 5.45 -3.65
C LEU A 55 5.20 5.50 -4.11
N GLU A 56 4.27 5.11 -3.25
CA GLU A 56 2.84 5.28 -3.52
C GLU A 56 2.43 6.65 -3.03
N VAL A 57 2.24 7.57 -3.96
CA VAL A 57 1.95 8.98 -3.65
C VAL A 57 0.49 9.27 -3.95
N ARG A 58 -0.20 9.85 -2.97
CA ARG A 58 -1.57 10.32 -3.10
C ARG A 58 -1.60 11.84 -3.03
N TYR A 59 -2.19 12.45 -4.04
CA TYR A 59 -2.62 13.84 -4.03
C TYR A 59 -4.14 13.94 -3.79
N ILE A 60 -4.56 15.03 -3.14
CA ILE A 60 -5.96 15.41 -2.93
C ILE A 60 -6.27 16.73 -3.66
N SER A 61 -7.50 16.87 -4.11
CA SER A 61 -8.03 18.11 -4.68
C SER A 61 -9.40 18.43 -4.11
N TYR A 62 -9.53 19.63 -3.53
CA TYR A 62 -10.81 20.22 -3.15
C TYR A 62 -11.45 21.05 -4.27
N GLU A 63 -10.69 21.37 -5.32
CA GLU A 63 -11.16 22.09 -6.52
C GLU A 63 -11.93 21.13 -7.44
N CYS A 64 -11.27 20.05 -7.84
CA CYS A 64 -11.89 18.98 -8.61
C CYS A 64 -12.52 17.98 -7.65
N LYS A 65 -13.83 18.11 -7.44
CA LYS A 65 -14.60 17.19 -6.60
C LYS A 65 -15.18 16.04 -7.42
N LYS A 66 -15.35 14.88 -6.79
CA LYS A 66 -16.07 13.74 -7.36
C LYS A 66 -17.42 13.61 -6.67
N LYS A 67 -18.39 13.08 -7.41
CA LYS A 67 -19.71 12.73 -6.89
C LYS A 67 -19.76 11.22 -6.66
N ARG A 68 -20.27 10.80 -5.51
CA ARG A 68 -20.59 9.39 -5.24
C ARG A 68 -22.02 9.26 -4.77
N ILE A 69 -22.63 8.13 -5.07
CA ILE A 69 -23.94 7.76 -4.52
C ILE A 69 -23.70 7.17 -3.13
N SER A 70 -24.40 7.70 -2.14
CA SER A 70 -24.42 7.18 -0.78
C SER A 70 -25.02 5.78 -0.78
N GLY A 71 -24.29 4.81 -0.24
CA GLY A 71 -24.81 3.45 -0.04
C GLY A 71 -25.85 3.34 1.07
N PHE A 72 -26.07 4.41 1.84
CA PHE A 72 -27.03 4.44 2.94
C PHE A 72 -28.44 4.84 2.47
N ASP A 73 -28.54 5.95 1.74
CA ASP A 73 -29.82 6.57 1.36
C ASP A 73 -29.94 6.89 -0.14
N GLY A 74 -28.93 6.55 -0.94
CA GLY A 74 -28.91 6.84 -2.38
C GLY A 74 -28.68 8.32 -2.72
N SER A 75 -28.42 9.19 -1.75
CA SER A 75 -28.13 10.60 -1.98
C SER A 75 -26.80 10.81 -2.73
N VAL A 76 -26.68 11.91 -3.47
CA VAL A 76 -25.42 12.25 -4.16
C VAL A 76 -24.54 13.07 -3.24
N ILE A 77 -23.44 12.48 -2.79
CA ILE A 77 -22.43 13.12 -1.96
C ILE A 77 -21.33 13.67 -2.87
N THR A 78 -20.95 14.92 -2.65
CA THR A 78 -19.81 15.54 -3.32
C THR A 78 -18.63 15.57 -2.36
N GLU A 79 -17.50 14.98 -2.76
CA GLU A 79 -16.30 14.84 -1.93
C GLU A 79 -15.01 15.19 -2.71
N PRO A 80 -13.89 15.47 -2.03
CA PRO A 80 -12.61 15.71 -2.69
C PRO A 80 -12.20 14.54 -3.59
N SER A 81 -11.51 14.86 -4.68
CA SER A 81 -10.94 13.81 -5.55
C SER A 81 -9.53 13.46 -5.10
N TYR A 82 -9.09 12.27 -5.49
CA TYR A 82 -7.75 11.76 -5.22
C TYR A 82 -7.05 11.36 -6.52
N ASN A 83 -5.74 11.55 -6.53
CA ASN A 83 -4.86 11.07 -7.59
C ASN A 83 -3.73 10.26 -6.96
N VAL A 84 -3.68 8.96 -7.26
CA VAL A 84 -2.65 8.05 -6.75
C VAL A 84 -1.69 7.70 -7.87
N ILE A 85 -0.40 7.90 -7.64
CA ILE A 85 0.66 7.64 -8.59
C ILE A 85 1.80 6.87 -7.93
N GLY A 86 2.50 6.04 -8.70
CA GLY A 86 3.77 5.43 -8.29
C GLY A 86 4.93 6.31 -8.75
N ILE A 87 5.87 6.63 -7.85
CA ILE A 87 7.12 7.30 -8.21
C ILE A 87 8.26 6.30 -8.06
N PRO A 88 8.93 5.89 -9.15
CA PRO A 88 10.04 4.95 -9.06
C PRO A 88 11.18 5.57 -8.26
N MET A 89 11.80 4.76 -7.40
CA MET A 89 12.99 5.17 -6.68
C MET A 89 14.24 4.96 -7.56
N GLN A 90 15.20 5.86 -7.42
CA GLN A 90 16.49 5.79 -8.11
C GLN A 90 17.57 5.39 -7.13
N GLN A 91 18.35 4.36 -7.46
CA GLN A 91 19.54 4.00 -6.69
C GLN A 91 20.61 5.06 -6.91
N GLU A 92 21.11 5.66 -5.83
CA GLU A 92 22.15 6.70 -5.91
C GLU A 92 23.54 6.09 -5.80
N SER A 93 23.82 5.41 -4.67
CA SER A 93 25.09 4.75 -4.41
C SER A 93 24.88 3.67 -3.36
N GLY A 94 25.58 2.54 -3.51
CA GLY A 94 25.47 1.40 -2.59
C GLY A 94 24.02 0.95 -2.43
N ASP A 95 23.55 0.91 -1.19
CA ASP A 95 22.21 0.47 -0.81
C ASP A 95 21.20 1.62 -0.64
N ILE A 96 21.58 2.87 -0.96
CA ILE A 96 20.70 4.03 -0.81
C ILE A 96 19.90 4.33 -2.08
N TRP A 97 18.59 4.41 -1.91
CA TRP A 97 17.61 4.76 -2.93
C TRP A 97 16.96 6.10 -2.60
N LYS A 98 16.77 6.94 -3.62
CA LYS A 98 16.17 8.28 -3.47
C LYS A 98 14.96 8.49 -4.38
N ALA A 99 14.04 9.31 -3.91
CA ALA A 99 12.96 9.87 -4.70
C ALA A 99 12.57 11.25 -4.15
N LYS A 100 11.90 12.05 -4.97
CA LYS A 100 11.37 13.35 -4.56
C LYS A 100 9.88 13.44 -4.90
N VAL A 101 9.12 14.06 -4.01
CA VAL A 101 7.68 14.27 -4.17
C VAL A 101 7.37 15.75 -4.01
N ALA A 102 6.59 16.33 -4.93
CA ALA A 102 6.18 17.72 -4.82
C ALA A 102 5.07 17.88 -3.78
N MET A 103 5.19 18.85 -2.87
CA MET A 103 4.11 19.19 -1.93
C MET A 103 2.89 19.75 -2.66
N THR A 104 3.13 20.59 -3.68
CA THR A 104 2.09 21.08 -4.57
C THR A 104 2.22 20.35 -5.90
N GLY A 105 1.26 19.46 -6.18
CA GLY A 105 1.13 18.76 -7.46
C GLY A 105 0.57 19.65 -8.58
N GLY A 106 -0.13 20.73 -8.22
CA GLY A 106 -0.56 21.78 -9.16
C GLY A 106 -1.57 21.29 -10.20
N GLY A 107 -1.44 21.80 -11.43
CA GLY A 107 -2.38 21.52 -12.52
C GLY A 107 -3.76 22.18 -12.34
N SER A 108 -4.68 21.91 -13.27
CA SER A 108 -6.02 22.53 -13.28
C SER A 108 -6.86 22.20 -12.04
N CYS A 109 -6.54 21.10 -11.36
CA CYS A 109 -7.24 20.66 -10.15
C CYS A 109 -6.52 21.08 -8.86
N LYS A 110 -5.46 21.90 -8.92
CA LYS A 110 -4.71 22.36 -7.74
C LYS A 110 -4.38 21.21 -6.77
N TRP A 111 -3.80 20.15 -7.31
CA TRP A 111 -3.44 18.96 -6.54
C TRP A 111 -2.45 19.30 -5.42
N THR A 112 -2.70 18.77 -4.23
CA THR A 112 -1.82 18.93 -3.05
C THR A 112 -1.48 17.56 -2.46
N LEU A 113 -0.26 17.41 -1.97
CA LEU A 113 0.21 16.13 -1.43
C LEU A 113 -0.58 15.76 -0.18
N SER A 114 -1.11 14.54 -0.16
CA SER A 114 -2.00 14.05 0.89
C SER A 114 -1.35 12.90 1.67
N ALA A 115 -0.80 11.91 0.97
CA ALA A 115 -0.12 10.79 1.58
C ALA A 115 1.05 10.27 0.75
N VAL A 116 2.04 9.67 1.42
CA VAL A 116 3.12 8.89 0.77
C VAL A 116 3.32 7.59 1.54
N ASN A 117 3.27 6.46 0.83
CA ASN A 117 3.79 5.20 1.35
C ASN A 117 5.18 4.95 0.78
N LEU A 118 6.10 4.58 1.66
CA LEU A 118 7.44 4.14 1.33
C LEU A 118 7.77 2.88 2.12
N GLY A 119 8.71 2.07 1.65
CA GLY A 119 9.06 0.86 2.36
C GLY A 119 9.91 -0.08 1.52
N ILE A 120 9.98 -1.32 1.97
CA ILE A 120 10.75 -2.38 1.35
C ILE A 120 9.92 -3.67 1.24
N GLU A 121 10.30 -4.50 0.28
CA GLU A 121 9.76 -5.84 0.09
C GLU A 121 10.87 -6.80 -0.32
N TYR A 122 10.65 -8.11 -0.13
CA TYR A 122 11.52 -9.10 -0.74
C TYR A 122 11.35 -9.08 -2.26
N ILE A 123 12.45 -9.24 -2.98
CA ILE A 123 12.47 -9.47 -4.43
C ILE A 123 12.89 -10.91 -4.77
N ASP A 124 13.55 -11.57 -3.83
CA ASP A 124 13.92 -12.97 -3.87
C ASP A 124 13.73 -13.56 -2.47
N ALA A 125 13.24 -14.79 -2.42
CA ALA A 125 12.97 -15.53 -1.19
C ALA A 125 13.62 -16.92 -1.17
N THR A 126 14.32 -17.30 -2.26
CA THR A 126 14.83 -18.65 -2.46
C THR A 126 15.95 -19.02 -1.49
N HIS A 127 16.66 -18.02 -0.95
CA HIS A 127 17.72 -18.22 0.05
C HIS A 127 17.22 -18.73 1.40
N LEU A 128 15.94 -18.48 1.74
CA LEU A 128 15.33 -18.92 3.00
C LEU A 128 14.48 -20.18 2.87
N GLY A 129 14.36 -20.73 1.65
CA GLY A 129 13.71 -22.00 1.42
C GLY A 129 13.17 -22.20 0.01
N LYS A 130 12.90 -23.47 -0.31
CA LYS A 130 12.28 -23.87 -1.57
C LYS A 130 10.84 -23.39 -1.67
N ASP A 131 10.46 -23.06 -2.90
CA ASP A 131 9.11 -22.67 -3.34
C ASP A 131 8.56 -21.42 -2.61
N LEU A 132 9.44 -20.61 -2.03
CA LEU A 132 9.06 -19.34 -1.44
C LEU A 132 8.90 -18.29 -2.54
N VAL A 133 7.76 -17.61 -2.52
CA VAL A 133 7.54 -16.39 -3.30
C VAL A 133 7.59 -15.16 -2.40
N PRO A 134 8.06 -14.00 -2.89
CA PRO A 134 7.92 -12.75 -2.16
C PRO A 134 6.47 -12.47 -1.76
N GLY A 135 6.29 -11.99 -0.54
CA GLY A 135 5.00 -11.67 0.04
C GLY A 135 4.77 -10.17 0.20
N THR A 136 4.14 -9.79 1.31
CA THR A 136 3.69 -8.40 1.53
C THR A 136 4.83 -7.48 1.92
N ALA A 137 4.84 -6.27 1.36
CA ALA A 137 5.73 -5.18 1.72
C ALA A 137 5.49 -4.65 3.15
N VAL A 138 6.49 -3.95 3.68
CA VAL A 138 6.44 -3.23 4.96
C VAL A 138 7.05 -1.84 4.80
N GLY A 139 6.70 -0.90 5.67
CA GLY A 139 7.31 0.41 5.63
C GLY A 139 6.63 1.47 6.49
N VAL A 140 6.38 2.63 5.88
CA VAL A 140 5.90 3.84 6.54
C VAL A 140 4.84 4.49 5.66
N SER A 141 3.72 4.88 6.27
CA SER A 141 2.71 5.74 5.68
C SER A 141 2.79 7.12 6.30
N LEU A 142 3.03 8.11 5.46
CA LEU A 142 3.11 9.52 5.82
C LEU A 142 1.81 10.22 5.42
N ALA A 143 1.20 10.93 6.36
CA ALA A 143 0.03 11.77 6.13
C ALA A 143 0.39 13.25 6.23
N PHE A 144 -0.02 14.03 5.24
CA PHE A 144 0.28 15.45 5.08
C PHE A 144 -0.93 16.35 5.33
N ASP A 145 -2.13 15.78 5.32
CA ASP A 145 -3.39 16.47 5.57
C ASP A 145 -4.29 15.66 6.54
N ASN A 146 -5.41 16.24 6.96
CA ASN A 146 -6.31 15.58 7.92
C ASN A 146 -7.01 14.37 7.30
N ASP A 147 -7.39 14.45 6.03
CA ASP A 147 -8.03 13.37 5.26
C ASP A 147 -7.18 12.09 5.23
N ALA A 148 -5.88 12.20 4.98
CA ALA A 148 -4.94 11.09 4.98
C ALA A 148 -4.71 10.53 6.38
N SER A 149 -4.62 11.40 7.39
CA SER A 149 -4.36 10.99 8.78
C SER A 149 -5.57 10.35 9.48
N ARG A 150 -6.73 10.28 8.80
CA ARG A 150 -7.98 9.73 9.32
C ARG A 150 -8.33 10.27 10.72
N ASN A 151 -8.13 11.56 10.93
CA ASN A 151 -8.41 12.27 12.19
C ASN A 151 -7.75 11.64 13.44
N GLY A 152 -6.45 11.32 13.38
CA GLY A 152 -5.65 11.05 14.60
C GLY A 152 -5.16 9.62 14.80
N GLN A 153 -5.31 8.73 13.81
CA GLN A 153 -4.71 7.37 13.86
C GLN A 153 -3.19 7.39 13.63
N TYR A 154 -2.64 8.53 13.23
CA TYR A 154 -1.24 8.72 12.89
C TYR A 154 -0.51 9.43 14.02
N THR A 155 0.73 9.01 14.31
CA THR A 155 1.59 9.68 15.28
C THR A 155 2.01 11.04 14.73
N ALA A 156 1.68 12.13 15.44
CA ALA A 156 2.07 13.47 15.02
C ALA A 156 3.59 13.68 15.22
N THR A 157 4.23 14.26 14.22
CA THR A 157 5.66 14.58 14.23
C THR A 157 5.92 15.90 13.49
N GLU A 158 6.90 16.66 13.98
CA GLU A 158 7.38 17.87 13.35
C GLU A 158 8.84 17.70 12.92
N GLY A 159 9.20 18.23 11.76
CA GLY A 159 10.58 18.18 11.24
C GLY A 159 10.94 16.89 10.51
N ASP A 160 12.20 16.81 10.09
CA ASP A 160 12.73 15.69 9.30
C ASP A 160 12.67 14.37 10.08
N LEU A 161 12.35 13.29 9.37
CA LEU A 161 12.16 11.97 9.96
C LEU A 161 13.35 11.05 9.71
N ASN A 162 13.88 10.48 10.79
CA ASN A 162 14.88 9.41 10.76
C ASN A 162 14.29 8.15 11.39
N LEU A 163 13.97 7.15 10.57
CA LEU A 163 13.29 5.93 10.99
C LEU A 163 14.19 4.72 10.70
N SER A 164 14.42 3.89 11.71
CA SER A 164 15.25 2.69 11.62
C SER A 164 14.56 1.47 12.24
N PRO A 165 13.38 1.05 11.76
CA PRO A 165 12.69 -0.10 12.33
C PRO A 165 13.37 -1.40 11.99
N LYS A 166 13.20 -2.38 12.88
CA LYS A 166 13.66 -3.76 12.68
C LYS A 166 12.56 -4.60 12.06
N TYR A 167 12.95 -5.49 11.17
CA TYR A 167 12.10 -6.48 10.54
C TYR A 167 12.72 -7.87 10.61
N TYR A 168 11.86 -8.88 10.65
CA TYR A 168 12.24 -10.28 10.73
C TYR A 168 11.59 -11.09 9.59
N PRO A 169 12.28 -12.06 8.97
CA PRO A 169 11.67 -12.90 7.94
C PRO A 169 10.45 -13.67 8.46
N TYR A 170 9.34 -13.55 7.75
CA TYR A 170 8.09 -14.22 8.10
C TYR A 170 7.58 -15.08 6.96
N ILE A 171 7.77 -16.39 7.10
CA ILE A 171 7.30 -17.38 6.14
C ILE A 171 5.85 -17.74 6.49
N ARG A 172 4.94 -17.63 5.52
CA ARG A 172 3.56 -18.10 5.63
C ARG A 172 3.28 -19.19 4.61
N GLU A 173 2.93 -20.36 5.10
CA GLU A 173 2.49 -21.50 4.31
C GLU A 173 0.98 -21.65 4.45
N ARG A 174 0.25 -21.20 3.42
CA ARG A 174 -1.19 -21.41 3.29
C ARG A 174 -1.45 -22.66 2.47
N LYS A 175 -2.46 -23.43 2.86
CA LYS A 175 -2.80 -24.74 2.28
C LYS A 175 -4.29 -24.92 1.99
N ILE A 176 -5.16 -24.12 2.61
CA ILE A 176 -6.62 -24.31 2.52
C ILE A 176 -7.20 -23.52 1.34
N ALA A 177 -7.21 -22.18 1.44
CA ALA A 177 -7.78 -21.32 0.39
C ALA A 177 -6.84 -21.18 -0.81
N GLU A 178 -5.54 -21.04 -0.52
CA GLU A 178 -4.47 -20.86 -1.48
C GLU A 178 -3.33 -21.79 -1.07
N LYS A 179 -2.77 -22.55 -2.02
CA LYS A 179 -1.55 -23.35 -1.79
C LYS A 179 -0.34 -22.50 -2.11
N ILE A 180 0.01 -21.60 -1.21
CA ILE A 180 1.09 -20.63 -1.40
C ILE A 180 2.01 -20.60 -0.19
N LYS A 181 3.31 -20.53 -0.47
CA LYS A 181 4.35 -20.34 0.53
C LYS A 181 5.02 -19.00 0.27
N SER A 182 4.75 -18.03 1.12
CA SER A 182 5.21 -16.65 0.93
C SER A 182 6.24 -16.26 1.99
N LEU A 183 7.21 -15.44 1.61
CA LEU A 183 8.16 -14.79 2.52
C LEU A 183 7.84 -13.30 2.58
N SER A 184 7.44 -12.82 3.76
CA SER A 184 7.21 -11.40 4.04
C SER A 184 8.15 -10.91 5.14
N LEU A 185 8.02 -9.65 5.51
CA LEU A 185 8.71 -9.07 6.66
C LEU A 185 7.72 -8.89 7.82
N LEU A 186 8.11 -9.31 9.02
CA LEU A 186 7.42 -9.03 10.27
C LEU A 186 8.03 -7.79 10.91
N GLY A 187 7.25 -6.71 10.98
CA GLY A 187 7.58 -5.53 11.78
C GLY A 187 6.72 -5.46 13.02
N LYS A 188 7.01 -4.49 13.90
CA LYS A 188 6.11 -4.12 15.01
C LYS A 188 4.72 -3.76 14.48
N GLU A 189 4.71 -3.03 13.37
CA GLU A 189 3.57 -2.78 12.51
C GLU A 189 4.01 -3.05 11.07
N ASN A 190 3.09 -3.43 10.18
CA ASN A 190 3.41 -3.55 8.76
C ASN A 190 3.80 -2.18 8.17
N PHE A 191 3.05 -1.14 8.56
CA PHE A 191 3.31 0.24 8.17
C PHE A 191 3.24 1.15 9.40
N LEU A 192 4.33 1.86 9.69
CA LEU A 192 4.36 2.91 10.70
C LEU A 192 3.59 4.13 10.19
N LEU A 193 2.69 4.68 11.01
CA LEU A 193 1.79 5.76 10.60
C LEU A 193 2.23 7.10 11.23
N TYR A 194 2.71 8.04 10.41
CA TYR A 194 3.15 9.36 10.87
C TYR A 194 2.42 10.52 10.18
N ARG A 195 1.87 11.43 10.98
CA ARG A 195 1.34 12.70 10.51
C ARG A 195 2.46 13.72 10.61
N VAL A 196 2.90 14.21 9.46
CA VAL A 196 4.12 15.00 9.33
C VAL A 196 3.80 16.46 9.09
N SER A 197 4.57 17.36 9.72
CA SER A 197 4.51 18.80 9.48
C SER A 197 5.90 19.44 9.52
N LYS A 198 6.06 20.57 8.81
CA LYS A 198 7.31 21.38 8.78
C LYS A 198 8.59 20.57 8.46
N PHE A 199 8.56 19.68 7.46
CA PHE A 199 9.71 18.83 7.13
C PHE A 199 10.09 18.92 5.64
N ASN A 200 11.34 18.56 5.35
CA ASN A 200 11.91 18.56 4.00
C ASN A 200 12.44 17.18 3.60
N SER A 201 12.79 16.33 4.57
CA SER A 201 13.45 15.05 4.33
C SER A 201 12.92 13.90 5.18
N VAL A 202 12.88 12.70 4.60
CA VAL A 202 12.56 11.44 5.28
C VAL A 202 13.66 10.44 4.96
N TYR A 203 14.23 9.87 6.01
CA TYR A 203 15.25 8.83 5.96
C TYR A 203 14.68 7.56 6.60
N PHE A 204 14.52 6.53 5.79
CA PHE A 204 14.00 5.24 6.22
C PHE A 204 15.09 4.17 6.04
N TYR A 205 15.72 3.80 7.15
CA TYR A 205 16.87 2.90 7.21
C TYR A 205 16.50 1.62 7.96
N PRO A 206 15.64 0.77 7.40
CA PRO A 206 15.22 -0.45 8.06
C PRO A 206 16.40 -1.41 8.26
N GLU A 207 16.29 -2.27 9.27
CA GLU A 207 17.19 -3.39 9.52
C GLU A 207 16.41 -4.70 9.32
N VAL A 208 17.04 -5.69 8.67
CA VAL A 208 16.48 -7.04 8.54
C VAL A 208 17.43 -8.02 9.19
N ASP A 209 16.97 -8.71 10.22
CA ASP A 209 17.71 -9.79 10.88
C ASP A 209 17.20 -11.14 10.35
N GLU A 210 17.90 -11.66 9.34
CA GLU A 210 17.51 -12.91 8.69
C GLU A 210 17.78 -14.17 9.54
N MET A 211 18.48 -14.05 10.68
CA MET A 211 18.69 -15.18 11.59
C MET A 211 17.41 -15.55 12.34
N LYS A 212 16.49 -14.58 12.51
CA LYS A 212 15.25 -14.74 13.27
C LYS A 212 14.06 -15.04 12.35
N VAL A 213 14.01 -16.24 11.79
CA VAL A 213 12.93 -16.66 10.88
C VAL A 213 11.70 -17.16 11.65
N ILE A 214 10.53 -16.57 11.36
CA ILE A 214 9.22 -17.01 11.86
C ILE A 214 8.50 -17.82 10.80
N ARG A 215 7.78 -18.88 11.19
CA ARG A 215 6.97 -19.71 10.28
C ARG A 215 5.52 -19.80 10.75
N TYR A 216 4.59 -19.41 9.90
CA TYR A 216 3.16 -19.72 10.05
C TYR A 216 2.80 -20.85 9.10
N ILE A 217 2.21 -21.92 9.63
CA ILE A 217 1.84 -23.11 8.87
C ILE A 217 0.35 -23.37 9.06
N GLU A 218 -0.41 -23.21 7.99
CA GLU A 218 -1.83 -23.58 7.94
C GLU A 218 -1.98 -25.12 7.86
N PRO A 219 -2.97 -25.72 8.51
CA PRO A 219 -3.24 -27.15 8.37
C PRO A 219 -3.66 -27.50 6.95
N ALA A 220 -3.45 -28.75 6.55
CA ALA A 220 -3.75 -29.22 5.20
C ALA A 220 -5.26 -29.19 4.88
N LYS A 221 -6.12 -29.30 5.90
CA LYS A 221 -7.58 -29.25 5.80
C LYS A 221 -8.13 -28.53 7.03
N LYS A 222 -9.30 -27.92 6.87
CA LYS A 222 -10.07 -27.37 7.98
C LYS A 222 -10.75 -28.53 8.72
N ILE A 223 -10.24 -28.83 9.91
CA ILE A 223 -10.75 -29.88 10.81
C ILE A 223 -10.92 -29.22 12.18
N ASP A 224 -11.97 -29.61 12.90
CA ASP A 224 -12.20 -29.11 14.25
C ASP A 224 -10.99 -29.39 15.15
N ASP A 225 -10.64 -28.40 15.98
CA ASP A 225 -9.49 -28.43 16.87
C ASP A 225 -8.11 -28.59 16.22
N VAL A 226 -8.02 -28.38 14.90
CA VAL A 226 -6.75 -28.28 14.18
C VAL A 226 -6.54 -26.84 13.72
N TYR A 227 -5.64 -26.14 14.43
CA TYR A 227 -5.30 -24.74 14.15
C TYR A 227 -3.96 -24.60 13.42
N SER A 228 -3.78 -23.45 12.79
CA SER A 228 -2.48 -23.04 12.27
C SER A 228 -1.45 -22.92 13.38
N LYS A 229 -0.19 -23.18 13.05
CA LYS A 229 0.94 -23.10 13.99
C LYS A 229 1.84 -21.94 13.64
N ILE A 230 2.26 -21.20 14.65
CA ILE A 230 3.34 -20.22 14.54
C ILE A 230 4.56 -20.77 15.27
N ILE A 231 5.65 -20.97 14.54
CA ILE A 231 6.92 -21.46 15.05
C ILE A 231 7.90 -20.28 15.08
N TYR A 232 8.45 -20.02 16.25
CA TYR A 232 9.43 -18.97 16.50
C TYR A 232 10.86 -19.45 16.19
N PRO A 233 11.82 -18.52 16.06
CA PRO A 233 13.20 -18.87 15.73
C PRO A 233 13.88 -19.86 16.68
N ASP A 234 13.51 -19.85 17.96
CA ASP A 234 14.01 -20.77 19.00
C ASP A 234 13.34 -22.16 18.97
N GLY A 235 12.44 -22.41 18.00
CA GLY A 235 11.64 -23.64 17.89
C GLY A 235 10.39 -23.65 18.77
N SER A 236 10.17 -22.66 19.62
CA SER A 236 8.95 -22.57 20.42
C SER A 236 7.72 -22.32 19.53
N ILE A 237 6.57 -22.85 19.97
CA ILE A 237 5.30 -22.72 19.24
C ILE A 237 4.40 -21.75 19.99
N ALA A 238 3.72 -20.85 19.26
CA ALA A 238 2.73 -19.96 19.84
C ALA A 238 1.52 -20.74 20.42
N PRO A 239 0.78 -20.16 21.38
CA PRO A 239 -0.48 -20.75 21.83
C PRO A 239 -1.43 -21.05 20.66
N GLU A 240 -2.27 -22.06 20.84
CA GLU A 240 -3.30 -22.41 19.85
C GLU A 240 -4.18 -21.19 19.52
N ARG A 241 -4.68 -21.15 18.29
CA ARG A 241 -5.52 -20.05 17.75
C ARG A 241 -4.82 -18.68 17.64
N THR A 242 -3.51 -18.60 17.87
CA THR A 242 -2.74 -17.37 17.60
C THR A 242 -2.71 -17.10 16.08
N LEU A 243 -3.17 -15.91 15.67
CA LEU A 243 -3.25 -15.53 14.26
C LEU A 243 -2.01 -14.78 13.75
N PHE A 244 -1.32 -14.07 14.63
CA PHE A 244 -0.17 -13.24 14.29
C PHE A 244 1.00 -13.52 15.24
N PRO A 245 2.24 -13.57 14.73
CA PRO A 245 3.40 -13.75 15.58
C PRO A 245 3.63 -12.51 16.46
N ASP A 246 4.17 -12.74 17.65
CA ASP A 246 4.54 -11.67 18.58
C ASP A 246 5.92 -11.09 18.20
N PHE A 247 5.92 -9.88 17.64
CA PHE A 247 7.14 -9.15 17.29
C PHE A 247 8.05 -8.94 18.51
N GLY A 248 7.50 -8.56 19.66
CA GLY A 248 8.27 -8.27 20.87
C GLY A 248 8.94 -9.51 21.45
N LYS A 249 8.32 -10.69 21.28
CA LYS A 249 8.96 -11.97 21.59
C LYS A 249 10.18 -12.22 20.71
N VAL A 250 10.06 -12.06 19.39
CA VAL A 250 11.18 -12.27 18.44
C VAL A 250 12.31 -11.26 18.67
N ASP A 251 11.97 -10.00 18.90
CA ASP A 251 12.95 -8.92 19.09
C ASP A 251 13.89 -9.19 20.27
N LYS A 252 13.35 -9.74 21.37
CA LYS A 252 14.10 -10.08 22.59
C LYS A 252 14.92 -11.36 22.48
N MET A 253 14.69 -12.21 21.48
CA MET A 253 15.45 -13.46 21.32
C MET A 253 16.92 -13.16 21.02
N LYS A 254 17.81 -13.94 21.64
CA LYS A 254 19.22 -14.01 21.29
C LYS A 254 19.42 -15.32 20.54
N ILE A 255 19.82 -15.23 19.28
CA ILE A 255 20.21 -16.38 18.47
C ILE A 255 21.73 -16.31 18.36
N ASN A 256 22.39 -17.41 18.70
CA ASN A 256 23.84 -17.56 18.57
C ASN A 256 24.17 -18.21 17.23
#